data_AF-A0A7J4J4G4-F1
#
_entry.id   AF-A0A7J4J4G4-F1
#
_cell.length_a   1.000
_cell.length_b   1.000
_cell.length_c   1.000
_cell.angle_alpha   90.00
_cell.angle_beta   90.00
_cell.angle_gamma   90.00
#
_symmetry.space_group_name_H-M   'P 1'
#
loop_
_entity.id
_entity.type
_entity.pdbx_description
1 polymer ?
#
loop_
_entity_poly.entity_id
_entity_poly.type
_entity_poly.pdbx_seq_one_letter_code
_entity_poly.pdbx_strand_id
1 'polypeptide(L)'
;MTFSERIKLEANKRSHFRCCICYKVFVEVHHIIPESENGPDTLDNAAPLTADCHYLYGGNPELRKKIRQMRDYWWEIVAKAKEETKKYQNFDELIFEENTNYKEMLIDKPIAIYHNIYEPESFEESAKILFNLVKKTQIEFPNKRRVLFLDIERHKDIGEKYDIDIYELQIYFILRFLSNFLSEVHTPLVAFKTKKQSNNIPDDLKIFASKKEAVNFKCKQSDTIDIISFDSKKI
;
A
#
# COMPACT_ATOMS: atom_id res chain seq x y z
N MET A 1 -38.43 2.17 -7.23
CA MET A 1 -37.97 3.56 -7.21
C MET A 1 -37.00 3.72 -6.04
N THR A 2 -36.29 4.85 -5.95
CA THR A 2 -35.22 5.03 -4.95
C THR A 2 -35.64 6.09 -3.96
N PHE A 3 -35.28 5.94 -2.67
CA PHE A 3 -35.47 6.95 -1.63
C PHE A 3 -35.08 8.36 -2.10
N SER A 4 -35.68 9.39 -1.49
CA SER A 4 -35.19 10.77 -1.65
C SER A 4 -33.73 10.91 -1.21
N GLU A 5 -33.00 11.83 -1.85
CA GLU A 5 -31.59 12.10 -1.51
C GLU A 5 -31.39 12.51 -0.05
N ARG A 6 -32.39 13.18 0.54
CA ARG A 6 -32.39 13.52 1.97
C ARG A 6 -32.33 12.26 2.86
N ILE A 7 -33.17 11.27 2.57
CA ILE A 7 -33.21 10.01 3.35
C ILE A 7 -31.93 9.21 3.12
N LYS A 8 -31.46 9.11 1.87
CA LYS A 8 -30.21 8.43 1.56
C LYS A 8 -29.03 9.04 2.33
N LEU A 9 -28.90 10.36 2.30
CA LEU A 9 -27.82 11.07 2.99
C LEU A 9 -27.89 10.88 4.50
N GLU A 10 -29.09 10.96 5.09
CA GLU A 10 -29.27 10.78 6.53
C GLU A 10 -28.94 9.34 6.96
N ALA A 11 -29.42 8.33 6.23
CA ALA A 11 -29.11 6.92 6.50
C ALA A 11 -27.59 6.65 6.40
N ASN A 12 -26.94 7.21 5.37
CA ASN A 12 -25.50 7.11 5.19
C ASN A 12 -24.72 7.82 6.31
N LYS A 13 -25.13 9.02 6.73
CA LYS A 13 -24.48 9.73 7.84
C LYS A 13 -24.58 8.95 9.16
N ARG A 14 -25.72 8.30 9.42
CA ARG A 14 -25.93 7.47 10.61
C ARG A 14 -25.13 6.17 10.57
N SER A 15 -24.94 5.58 9.40
CA SER A 15 -24.13 4.37 9.23
C SER A 15 -22.64 4.65 9.00
N HIS A 16 -22.22 5.93 9.03
CA HIS A 16 -20.86 6.34 8.65
C HIS A 16 -20.45 5.81 7.27
N PHE A 17 -21.37 5.88 6.30
CA PHE A 17 -21.21 5.45 4.91
C PHE A 17 -20.78 3.97 4.76
N ARG A 18 -21.22 3.12 5.70
CA ARG A 18 -20.90 1.70 5.75
C ARG A 18 -22.14 0.82 5.80
N CYS A 19 -21.98 -0.43 5.39
CA CYS A 19 -23.03 -1.44 5.41
C CYS A 19 -23.39 -1.80 6.84
N CYS A 20 -24.68 -1.87 7.15
CA CYS A 20 -25.13 -2.24 8.49
C CYS A 20 -24.95 -3.72 8.85
N ILE A 21 -24.56 -4.58 7.89
CA ILE A 21 -24.33 -6.02 8.11
C ILE A 21 -22.83 -6.33 8.16
N CYS A 22 -22.07 -5.91 7.16
CA CYS A 22 -20.66 -6.26 7.03
C CYS A 22 -19.68 -5.10 7.27
N TYR A 23 -20.18 -3.88 7.53
CA TYR A 23 -19.41 -2.68 7.86
C TYR A 23 -18.43 -2.18 6.76
N LYS A 24 -18.51 -2.74 5.55
CA LYS A 24 -17.75 -2.28 4.37
C LYS A 24 -18.33 -0.98 3.79
N VAL A 25 -17.50 -0.24 3.05
CA VAL A 25 -17.83 1.02 2.35
C VAL A 25 -18.45 0.77 0.98
N PHE A 26 -18.80 1.83 0.23
CA PHE A 26 -19.50 1.78 -1.07
C PHE A 26 -20.89 1.13 -0.98
N VAL A 27 -21.78 1.77 -0.23
CA VAL A 27 -23.14 1.28 0.04
C VAL A 27 -24.20 2.05 -0.71
N GLU A 28 -25.27 1.35 -1.05
CA GLU A 28 -26.54 1.93 -1.48
C GLU A 28 -27.57 1.76 -0.36
N VAL A 29 -28.54 2.67 -0.30
CA VAL A 29 -29.60 2.65 0.71
C VAL A 29 -30.82 1.96 0.13
N HIS A 30 -31.14 0.79 0.68
CA HIS A 30 -32.23 -0.07 0.21
C HIS A 30 -33.39 -0.09 1.20
N HIS A 31 -34.60 -0.37 0.71
CA HIS A 31 -35.74 -0.59 1.58
C HIS A 31 -35.65 -1.97 2.25
N ILE A 32 -35.92 -2.03 3.56
CA ILE A 32 -36.02 -3.29 4.31
C ILE A 32 -37.29 -4.05 3.88
N ILE A 33 -38.41 -3.33 3.80
CA ILE A 33 -39.65 -3.78 3.15
C ILE A 33 -39.63 -3.17 1.75
N PRO A 34 -39.54 -3.97 0.68
CA PRO A 34 -39.50 -3.46 -0.70
C PRO A 34 -40.73 -2.62 -1.06
N GLU A 35 -40.59 -1.67 -1.97
CA GLU A 35 -41.72 -0.90 -2.51
C GLU A 35 -42.78 -1.78 -3.17
N SER A 36 -42.39 -2.90 -3.80
CA SER A 36 -43.33 -3.88 -4.37
C SER A 36 -44.27 -4.50 -3.34
N GLU A 37 -43.94 -4.36 -2.04
CA GLU A 37 -44.75 -4.77 -0.90
C GLU A 37 -45.30 -3.57 -0.11
N ASN A 38 -45.41 -2.41 -0.75
CA ASN A 38 -45.83 -1.13 -0.15
C ASN A 38 -44.92 -0.67 1.00
N GLY A 39 -43.63 -0.97 0.90
CA GLY A 39 -42.62 -0.45 1.82
C GLY A 39 -42.55 1.08 1.79
N PRO A 40 -42.64 1.77 2.95
CA PRO A 40 -42.67 3.22 2.97
C PRO A 40 -41.29 3.84 2.75
N ASP A 41 -41.25 5.03 2.18
CA ASP A 41 -40.06 5.87 2.02
C ASP A 41 -39.70 6.59 3.32
N THR A 42 -39.36 5.82 4.36
CA THR A 42 -38.97 6.35 5.66
C THR A 42 -37.57 5.91 6.04
N LEU A 43 -36.92 6.72 6.88
CA LEU A 43 -35.61 6.38 7.43
C LEU A 43 -35.63 5.04 8.19
N ASP A 44 -36.75 4.74 8.84
CA ASP A 44 -36.96 3.47 9.55
C ASP A 44 -37.06 2.27 8.61
N ASN A 45 -37.38 2.47 7.33
CA ASN A 45 -37.36 1.43 6.33
C ASN A 45 -36.05 1.40 5.51
N ALA A 46 -35.13 2.34 5.75
CA ALA A 46 -33.87 2.44 5.04
C ALA A 46 -32.77 1.58 5.68
N ALA A 47 -32.02 0.84 4.87
CA ALA A 47 -30.85 0.06 5.27
C ALA A 47 -29.69 0.27 4.28
N PRO A 48 -28.56 0.86 4.72
CA PRO A 48 -27.35 0.96 3.90
C PRO A 48 -26.70 -0.42 3.76
N LEU A 49 -26.60 -0.95 2.54
CA LEU A 49 -26.00 -2.25 2.23
C LEU A 49 -24.99 -2.15 1.08
N THR A 50 -23.98 -3.01 1.08
CA THR A 50 -23.18 -3.25 -0.12
C THR A 50 -23.97 -4.08 -1.13
N ALA A 51 -23.57 -4.06 -2.40
CA ALA A 51 -24.16 -4.91 -3.45
C ALA A 51 -24.22 -6.40 -3.04
N ASP A 52 -23.15 -6.93 -2.43
CA ASP A 52 -23.12 -8.31 -1.95
C ASP A 52 -24.15 -8.60 -0.85
N CYS A 53 -24.22 -7.73 0.17
CA CYS A 53 -25.17 -7.92 1.27
C CYS A 53 -26.62 -7.71 0.81
N HIS A 54 -26.84 -6.80 -0.15
CA HIS A 54 -28.13 -6.63 -0.79
C HIS A 54 -28.54 -7.90 -1.56
N TYR A 55 -27.62 -8.49 -2.34
CA TYR A 55 -27.90 -9.72 -3.07
C TYR A 55 -28.17 -10.92 -2.14
N LEU A 56 -27.40 -11.08 -1.07
CA LEU A 56 -27.52 -12.23 -0.16
C LEU A 56 -28.71 -12.13 0.82
N TYR A 57 -29.06 -10.92 1.25
CA TYR A 57 -30.01 -10.73 2.36
C TYR A 57 -31.16 -9.77 2.04
N GLY A 58 -30.99 -8.87 1.07
CA GLY A 58 -31.98 -7.86 0.69
C GLY A 58 -33.28 -8.48 0.17
N GLY A 59 -34.40 -7.81 0.42
CA GLY A 59 -35.73 -8.27 0.00
C GLY A 59 -36.30 -9.49 0.73
N ASN A 60 -35.44 -10.32 1.36
CA ASN A 60 -35.85 -11.54 2.06
C ASN A 60 -36.77 -11.24 3.27
N PRO A 61 -38.06 -11.63 3.23
CA PRO A 61 -39.03 -11.34 4.29
C PRO A 61 -38.62 -11.84 5.68
N GLU A 62 -38.03 -13.03 5.75
CA GLU A 62 -37.62 -13.68 7.00
C GLU A 62 -36.46 -12.95 7.68
N LEU A 63 -35.64 -12.23 6.91
CA LEU A 63 -34.46 -11.54 7.42
C LEU A 63 -34.70 -10.07 7.76
N ARG A 64 -35.87 -9.49 7.43
CA ARG A 64 -36.18 -8.06 7.64
C ARG A 64 -35.97 -7.61 9.07
N LYS A 65 -36.46 -8.40 10.03
CA LYS A 65 -36.28 -8.13 11.47
C LYS A 65 -34.80 -8.09 11.83
N LYS A 66 -34.02 -9.06 11.34
CA LYS A 66 -32.59 -9.16 11.62
C LYS A 66 -31.80 -8.01 11.00
N ILE A 67 -32.12 -7.63 9.76
CA ILE A 67 -31.50 -6.49 9.06
C ILE A 67 -31.77 -5.19 9.83
N ARG A 68 -33.02 -4.98 10.28
CA ARG A 68 -33.40 -3.83 11.11
C ARG A 68 -32.59 -3.78 12.40
N GLN A 69 -32.51 -4.90 13.13
CA GLN A 69 -31.72 -4.99 14.36
C GLN A 69 -30.24 -4.71 14.15
N MET A 70 -29.63 -5.29 13.10
CA MET A 70 -28.22 -5.05 12.76
C MET A 70 -27.97 -3.57 12.41
N ARG A 71 -28.87 -2.94 11.66
CA ARG A 71 -28.82 -1.50 11.35
C ARG A 71 -28.92 -0.63 12.58
N ASP A 72 -29.90 -0.87 13.43
CA ASP A 72 -30.13 -0.04 14.62
C ASP A 72 -28.93 -0.12 15.56
N TYR A 73 -28.42 -1.34 15.79
CA TYR A 73 -27.22 -1.56 16.58
C TYR A 73 -25.97 -0.87 15.98
N TRP A 74 -25.80 -0.92 14.65
CA TRP A 74 -24.69 -0.22 14.00
C TRP A 74 -24.79 1.30 14.17
N TRP A 75 -25.99 1.87 14.03
CA TRP A 75 -26.21 3.31 14.25
C TRP A 75 -25.90 3.73 15.68
N GLU A 76 -26.23 2.90 16.68
CA GLU A 76 -25.83 3.15 18.07
C GLU A 76 -24.32 3.16 18.26
N ILE A 77 -23.59 2.20 17.67
CA ILE A 77 -22.12 2.17 17.71
C ILE A 77 -21.53 3.44 17.11
N VAL A 78 -22.00 3.84 15.93
CA VAL A 78 -21.52 5.06 15.24
C VAL A 78 -21.86 6.33 16.05
N ALA A 79 -23.04 6.40 16.66
CA ALA A 79 -23.43 7.53 17.50
C ALA A 79 -22.51 7.66 18.71
N LYS A 80 -22.24 6.55 19.42
CA LYS A 80 -21.30 6.53 20.56
C LYS A 80 -19.89 6.95 20.15
N ALA A 81 -19.37 6.42 19.05
CA ALA A 81 -18.06 6.81 18.53
C ALA A 81 -17.99 8.31 18.19
N LYS A 82 -19.07 8.91 17.67
CA LYS A 82 -19.17 10.37 17.44
C LYS A 82 -19.18 11.18 18.75
N GLU A 83 -19.79 10.67 19.80
CA GLU A 83 -19.80 11.32 21.12
C GLU A 83 -18.44 11.22 21.82
N GLU A 84 -17.78 10.08 21.72
CA GLU A 84 -16.42 9.89 22.26
C GLU A 84 -15.39 10.75 21.53
N THR A 85 -15.48 10.85 20.20
CA THR A 85 -14.60 11.74 19.41
C THR A 85 -14.85 13.22 19.71
N LYS A 86 -16.09 13.61 20.03
CA LYS A 86 -16.42 14.95 20.56
C LYS A 86 -15.79 15.22 21.93
N LYS A 87 -15.15 14.28 22.62
CA LYS A 87 -14.41 14.55 23.87
C LYS A 87 -13.05 15.20 23.61
N TYR A 88 -12.57 15.16 22.36
CA TYR A 88 -11.31 15.75 21.91
C TYR A 88 -11.55 17.13 21.25
N GLN A 89 -12.26 18.04 21.93
CA GLN A 89 -12.65 19.35 21.39
C GLN A 89 -11.55 20.40 21.43
N ASN A 90 -10.47 20.21 20.68
CA ASN A 90 -9.70 21.34 20.15
C ASN A 90 -9.37 21.02 18.70
N PHE A 91 -10.35 21.22 17.81
CA PHE A 91 -10.16 21.09 16.37
C PHE A 91 -9.33 22.25 15.78
N ASP A 92 -9.24 23.40 16.48
CA ASP A 92 -8.51 24.57 16.01
C ASP A 92 -6.99 24.52 16.26
N GLU A 93 -6.52 23.66 17.18
CA GLU A 93 -5.08 23.40 17.39
C GLU A 93 -4.56 22.20 16.57
N LEU A 94 -5.46 21.47 15.90
CA LEU A 94 -5.07 20.43 14.98
C LEU A 94 -4.69 21.08 13.65
N ILE A 95 -3.41 21.39 13.51
CA ILE A 95 -2.79 21.46 12.19
C ILE A 95 -3.09 20.12 11.53
N PHE A 96 -3.99 20.12 10.53
CA PHE A 96 -4.13 19.00 9.62
C PHE A 96 -2.82 18.91 8.83
N GLU A 97 -1.83 18.24 9.40
CA GLU A 97 -0.85 17.56 8.56
C GLU A 97 -1.67 16.58 7.73
N GLU A 98 -1.66 16.75 6.41
CA GLU A 98 -2.19 15.74 5.49
C GLU A 98 -1.61 14.39 5.91
N ASN A 99 -2.40 13.58 6.59
CA ASN A 99 -1.97 12.26 6.99
C ASN A 99 -2.15 11.36 5.77
N THR A 100 -1.16 11.41 4.89
CA THR A 100 -1.07 10.68 3.61
C THR A 100 -1.34 9.18 3.76
N ASN A 101 -1.18 8.63 4.97
CA ASN A 101 -1.45 7.23 5.29
C ASN A 101 -2.90 6.79 5.05
N TYR A 102 -3.91 7.64 5.25
CA TYR A 102 -5.31 7.19 5.11
C TYR A 102 -5.78 7.10 3.66
N LYS A 103 -5.10 7.79 2.73
CA LYS A 103 -5.34 7.67 1.28
C LYS A 103 -4.72 6.40 0.71
N GLU A 104 -3.62 5.93 1.30
CA GLU A 104 -2.99 4.64 0.98
C GLU A 104 -3.88 3.49 1.44
N MET A 105 -4.41 3.54 2.66
CA MET A 105 -5.10 2.43 3.32
C MET A 105 -6.31 1.83 2.58
N LEU A 106 -6.96 2.58 1.68
CA LEU A 106 -8.19 2.12 1.02
C LEU A 106 -7.96 1.40 -0.32
N ILE A 107 -6.75 1.47 -0.91
CA ILE A 107 -6.33 0.65 -2.07
C ILE A 107 -4.79 0.52 -2.05
N ASP A 108 -4.17 -0.23 -1.12
CA ASP A 108 -2.69 -0.43 -1.13
C ASP A 108 -2.28 -1.88 -1.28
N LYS A 109 -2.58 -2.46 -2.45
CA LYS A 109 -1.77 -3.60 -2.89
C LYS A 109 -0.38 -3.06 -3.23
N PRO A 110 0.69 -3.61 -2.63
CA PRO A 110 2.04 -3.21 -3.00
C PRO A 110 2.29 -3.53 -4.48
N ILE A 111 3.16 -2.75 -5.12
CA ILE A 111 3.65 -3.03 -6.46
C ILE A 111 4.80 -4.02 -6.35
N ALA A 112 4.64 -5.17 -6.99
CA ALA A 112 5.70 -6.15 -7.14
C ALA A 112 6.65 -5.69 -8.25
N ILE A 113 7.94 -5.61 -7.93
CA ILE A 113 9.04 -5.45 -8.87
C ILE A 113 9.69 -6.82 -8.97
N TYR A 114 9.71 -7.39 -10.18
CA TYR A 114 10.33 -8.69 -10.43
C TYR A 114 11.47 -8.49 -11.42
N HIS A 115 12.64 -9.06 -11.09
CA HIS A 115 13.77 -9.17 -12.01
C HIS A 115 14.39 -10.56 -11.88
N ASN A 116 14.75 -11.15 -13.01
CA ASN A 116 15.51 -12.38 -13.08
C ASN A 116 16.87 -12.03 -13.68
N ILE A 117 17.93 -12.23 -12.91
CA ILE A 117 19.30 -11.94 -13.36
C ILE A 117 19.76 -13.10 -14.23
N TYR A 118 20.03 -12.83 -15.49
CA TYR A 118 20.54 -13.79 -16.45
C TYR A 118 22.07 -13.83 -16.46
N GLU A 119 22.64 -14.98 -16.83
CA GLU A 119 24.08 -15.25 -16.92
C GLU A 119 24.97 -14.15 -17.57
N PRO A 120 24.56 -13.44 -18.64
CA PRO A 120 25.40 -12.40 -19.22
C PRO A 120 25.37 -11.06 -18.45
N GLU A 121 24.49 -10.88 -17.46
CA GLU A 121 24.37 -9.61 -16.73
C GLU A 121 25.53 -9.41 -15.76
N SER A 122 26.26 -8.31 -15.90
CA SER A 122 27.26 -7.91 -14.91
C SER A 122 26.62 -7.36 -13.62
N PHE A 123 27.43 -7.19 -12.58
CA PHE A 123 27.04 -6.43 -11.39
C PHE A 123 26.47 -5.05 -11.75
N GLU A 124 27.19 -4.25 -12.56
CA GLU A 124 26.76 -2.90 -12.90
C GLU A 124 25.48 -2.86 -13.72
N GLU A 125 25.33 -3.81 -14.65
CA GLU A 125 24.12 -3.93 -15.46
C GLU A 125 22.92 -4.27 -14.57
N SER A 126 23.04 -5.29 -13.74
CA SER A 126 22.01 -5.70 -12.78
C SER A 126 21.65 -4.56 -11.82
N ALA A 127 22.65 -3.87 -11.25
CA ALA A 127 22.44 -2.76 -10.33
C ALA A 127 21.68 -1.60 -11.00
N LYS A 128 22.03 -1.25 -12.24
CA LYS A 128 21.32 -0.22 -13.02
C LYS A 128 19.91 -0.63 -13.37
N ILE A 129 19.69 -1.88 -13.79
CA ILE A 129 18.35 -2.40 -14.10
C ILE A 129 17.46 -2.30 -12.86
N LEU A 130 17.92 -2.82 -11.72
CA LEU A 130 17.17 -2.79 -10.47
C LEU A 130 16.87 -1.36 -10.02
N PHE A 131 17.85 -0.45 -10.07
CA PHE A 131 17.63 0.96 -9.75
C PHE A 131 16.59 1.62 -10.67
N ASN A 132 16.68 1.38 -11.97
CA ASN A 132 15.75 1.91 -12.96
C ASN A 132 14.34 1.36 -12.78
N LEU A 133 14.19 0.08 -12.41
CA LEU A 133 12.89 -0.52 -12.09
C LEU A 133 12.25 0.16 -10.88
N VAL A 134 13.02 0.42 -9.81
CA VAL A 134 12.52 1.15 -8.63
C VAL A 134 12.13 2.58 -9.01
N LYS A 135 12.98 3.29 -9.77
CA LYS A 135 12.71 4.65 -10.26
C LYS A 135 11.44 4.71 -11.11
N LYS A 136 11.33 3.83 -12.10
CA LYS A 136 10.16 3.70 -12.97
C LYS A 136 8.90 3.42 -12.15
N THR A 137 8.99 2.51 -11.18
CA THR A 137 7.85 2.15 -10.33
C THR A 137 7.35 3.34 -9.51
N GLN A 138 8.24 4.19 -8.98
CA GLN A 138 7.82 5.42 -8.28
C GLN A 138 7.19 6.45 -9.22
N ILE A 139 7.61 6.52 -10.48
CA ILE A 139 7.00 7.42 -11.47
C ILE A 139 5.60 6.93 -11.85
N GLU A 140 5.44 5.63 -12.15
CA GLU A 140 4.17 5.04 -12.59
C GLU A 140 3.17 4.87 -11.43
N PHE A 141 3.68 4.58 -10.23
CA PHE A 141 2.88 4.34 -9.03
C PHE A 141 3.40 5.19 -7.86
N PRO A 142 3.13 6.51 -7.87
CA PRO A 142 3.66 7.44 -6.88
C PRO A 142 3.32 7.02 -5.44
N ASN A 143 4.37 6.96 -4.61
CA ASN A 143 4.31 6.68 -3.17
C ASN A 143 3.79 5.28 -2.81
N LYS A 144 3.49 4.43 -3.79
CA LYS A 144 3.06 3.07 -3.52
C LYS A 144 4.19 2.25 -2.90
N ARG A 145 3.82 1.37 -1.98
CA ARG A 145 4.72 0.34 -1.44
C ARG A 145 5.28 -0.51 -2.57
N ARG A 146 6.60 -0.73 -2.56
CA ARG A 146 7.34 -1.53 -3.53
C ARG A 146 7.90 -2.78 -2.88
N VAL A 147 7.71 -3.93 -3.51
CA VAL A 147 8.23 -5.22 -3.05
C VAL A 147 9.11 -5.79 -4.16
N LEU A 148 10.39 -6.01 -3.87
CA LEU A 148 11.32 -6.60 -4.83
C LEU A 148 11.32 -8.13 -4.69
N PHE A 149 11.20 -8.82 -5.82
CA PHE A 149 11.45 -10.24 -5.98
C PHE A 149 12.58 -10.41 -6.99
N LEU A 150 13.61 -11.14 -6.60
CA LEU A 150 14.80 -11.39 -7.40
C LEU A 150 14.99 -12.90 -7.57
N ASP A 151 15.09 -13.34 -8.82
CA ASP A 151 15.60 -14.66 -9.19
C ASP A 151 16.96 -14.50 -9.88
N ILE A 152 17.77 -15.56 -9.85
CA ILE A 152 19.13 -15.55 -10.39
C ILE A 152 19.40 -16.84 -11.15
N GLU A 153 19.63 -16.73 -12.46
CA GLU A 153 20.01 -17.82 -13.33
C GLU A 153 21.53 -17.96 -13.41
N ARG A 154 22.03 -19.13 -13.00
CA ARG A 154 23.38 -19.63 -13.34
C ARG A 154 24.59 -18.77 -12.98
N HIS A 155 24.47 -17.85 -12.03
CA HIS A 155 25.61 -17.20 -11.38
C HIS A 155 26.17 -18.01 -10.21
N LYS A 156 26.79 -19.15 -10.47
CA LYS A 156 27.36 -19.99 -9.40
C LYS A 156 28.80 -20.38 -9.69
N ASP A 157 29.66 -20.20 -8.68
CA ASP A 157 31.04 -20.65 -8.65
C ASP A 157 31.15 -22.18 -8.55
N ILE A 158 32.39 -22.67 -8.70
CA ILE A 158 32.78 -24.08 -8.47
C ILE A 158 32.44 -24.45 -7.01
N GLY A 159 31.27 -25.04 -6.81
CA GLY A 159 30.73 -25.40 -5.48
C GLY A 159 29.30 -24.90 -5.19
N GLU A 160 28.56 -24.44 -6.21
CA GLU A 160 27.15 -23.99 -6.13
C GLU A 160 26.89 -22.71 -5.32
N LYS A 161 27.95 -22.03 -4.86
CA LYS A 161 27.86 -20.70 -4.22
C LYS A 161 27.69 -19.63 -5.29
N TYR A 162 27.00 -18.54 -4.98
CA TYR A 162 26.97 -17.39 -5.88
C TYR A 162 28.38 -16.84 -6.10
N ASP A 163 28.64 -16.39 -7.33
CA ASP A 163 29.86 -15.64 -7.62
C ASP A 163 29.93 -14.34 -6.79
N ILE A 164 31.12 -13.75 -6.73
CA ILE A 164 31.38 -12.59 -5.89
C ILE A 164 30.52 -11.37 -6.27
N ASP A 165 30.23 -11.20 -7.57
CA ASP A 165 29.47 -10.07 -8.11
C ASP A 165 28.01 -10.15 -7.67
N ILE A 166 27.42 -11.33 -7.75
CA ILE A 166 26.05 -11.59 -7.31
C ILE A 166 25.93 -11.55 -5.79
N TYR A 167 26.95 -12.01 -5.07
CA TYR A 167 27.00 -11.85 -3.62
C TYR A 167 27.02 -10.35 -3.24
N GLU A 168 27.87 -9.56 -3.89
CA GLU A 168 27.97 -8.12 -3.69
C GLU A 168 26.66 -7.40 -4.04
N LEU A 169 26.01 -7.81 -5.13
CA LEU A 169 24.71 -7.28 -5.53
C LEU A 169 23.65 -7.50 -4.44
N GLN A 170 23.49 -8.74 -3.95
CA GLN A 170 22.47 -9.08 -2.96
C GLN A 170 22.74 -8.44 -1.59
N ILE A 171 23.98 -8.47 -1.10
CA ILE A 171 24.31 -8.10 0.28
C ILE A 171 24.78 -6.65 0.43
N TYR A 172 25.48 -6.09 -0.55
CA TYR A 172 25.98 -4.72 -0.44
C TYR A 172 25.08 -3.74 -1.17
N PHE A 173 24.73 -4.00 -2.44
CA PHE A 173 23.90 -3.07 -3.19
C PHE A 173 22.43 -3.12 -2.76
N ILE A 174 21.78 -4.28 -2.85
CA ILE A 174 20.34 -4.39 -2.57
C ILE A 174 20.05 -4.11 -1.10
N LEU A 175 20.72 -4.83 -0.19
CA LEU A 175 20.43 -4.72 1.24
C LEU A 175 20.82 -3.35 1.84
N ARG A 176 21.93 -2.73 1.44
CA ARG A 176 22.41 -1.49 2.08
C ARG A 176 21.99 -0.21 1.37
N PHE A 177 21.81 -0.25 0.05
CA PHE A 177 21.44 0.93 -0.74
C PHE A 177 19.99 0.84 -1.23
N LEU A 178 19.65 -0.18 -2.02
CA LEU A 178 18.36 -0.23 -2.73
C LEU A 178 17.18 -0.41 -1.77
N SER A 179 17.39 -1.11 -0.65
CA SER A 179 16.38 -1.35 0.38
C SER A 179 15.79 -0.06 0.97
N ASN A 180 16.52 1.05 0.92
CA ASN A 180 16.00 2.35 1.36
C ASN A 180 14.79 2.81 0.53
N PHE A 181 14.60 2.28 -0.69
CA PHE A 181 13.53 2.66 -1.61
C PHE A 181 12.47 1.57 -1.79
N LEU A 182 12.56 0.48 -1.01
CA LEU A 182 11.69 -0.68 -1.05
C LEU A 182 11.01 -0.87 0.31
N SER A 183 9.83 -1.47 0.32
CA SER A 183 9.11 -1.85 1.54
C SER A 183 9.41 -3.29 1.98
N GLU A 184 9.76 -4.15 1.03
CA GLU A 184 10.12 -5.55 1.25
C GLU A 184 11.01 -6.04 0.11
N VAL A 185 11.91 -6.97 0.43
CA VAL A 185 12.90 -7.53 -0.47
C VAL A 185 12.90 -9.05 -0.32
N HIS A 186 12.86 -9.76 -1.44
CA HIS A 186 13.02 -11.20 -1.53
C HIS A 186 14.13 -11.50 -2.56
N THR A 187 15.25 -12.00 -2.08
CA THR A 187 16.36 -12.50 -2.88
C THR A 187 16.68 -13.95 -2.49
N PRO A 188 17.43 -14.71 -3.31
CA PRO A 188 17.81 -16.06 -2.94
C PRO A 188 18.59 -16.18 -1.63
N LEU A 189 19.40 -15.16 -1.28
CA LEU A 189 20.18 -15.15 -0.03
C LEU A 189 19.40 -14.63 1.18
N VAL A 190 18.47 -13.69 0.99
CA VAL A 190 17.78 -13.04 2.11
C VAL A 190 16.40 -12.51 1.71
N ALA A 191 15.44 -12.62 2.63
CA ALA A 191 14.13 -11.98 2.54
C ALA A 191 13.84 -11.16 3.81
N PHE A 192 13.41 -9.92 3.67
CA PHE A 192 13.14 -9.04 4.80
C PHE A 192 12.23 -7.86 4.44
N LYS A 193 11.59 -7.29 5.47
CA LYS A 193 10.81 -6.06 5.39
C LYS A 193 11.63 -4.87 5.88
N THR A 194 11.45 -3.72 5.24
CA THR A 194 12.13 -2.49 5.64
C THR A 194 11.27 -1.73 6.64
N LYS A 195 11.91 -0.98 7.55
CA LYS A 195 11.17 -0.17 8.53
C LYS A 195 10.49 1.04 7.89
N LYS A 196 11.10 1.60 6.84
CA LYS A 196 10.61 2.78 6.13
C LYS A 196 11.11 2.75 4.68
N GLN A 197 10.19 2.89 3.74
CA GLN A 197 10.48 3.13 2.32
C GLN A 197 10.63 4.64 2.09
N SER A 198 11.70 5.06 1.41
CA SER A 198 11.86 6.41 0.85
C SER A 198 11.26 6.47 -0.55
N ASN A 199 10.56 7.57 -0.84
CA ASN A 199 10.04 7.89 -2.16
C ASN A 199 10.94 8.88 -2.93
N ASN A 200 11.96 9.43 -2.25
CA ASN A 200 12.95 10.34 -2.82
C ASN A 200 14.10 9.54 -3.45
N ILE A 201 13.86 9.02 -4.65
CA ILE A 201 14.85 8.24 -5.40
C ILE A 201 15.78 9.22 -6.14
N PRO A 202 17.11 9.06 -6.05
CA PRO A 202 18.05 9.88 -6.82
C PRO A 202 17.79 9.83 -8.33
N ASP A 203 18.20 10.88 -9.05
CA ASP A 203 18.03 10.92 -10.50
C ASP A 203 18.95 9.96 -11.25
N ASP A 204 20.15 9.70 -10.71
CA ASP A 204 21.14 8.86 -11.35
C ASP A 204 21.85 7.96 -10.33
N LEU A 205 22.31 6.81 -10.81
CA LEU A 205 23.11 5.87 -10.05
C LEU A 205 24.55 5.92 -10.56
N LYS A 206 25.47 6.34 -9.68
CA LYS A 206 26.92 6.28 -9.95
C LYS A 206 27.54 5.14 -9.17
N ILE A 207 28.20 4.25 -9.89
CA ILE A 207 28.98 3.13 -9.34
C ILE A 207 30.46 3.48 -9.57
N PHE A 208 31.25 3.42 -8.50
CA PHE A 208 32.68 3.71 -8.54
C PHE A 208 33.47 2.43 -8.24
N ALA A 209 34.56 2.21 -8.98
CA ALA A 209 35.43 1.05 -8.78
C ALA A 209 36.26 1.17 -7.49
N SER A 210 36.41 2.38 -6.95
CA SER A 210 37.12 2.58 -5.68
C SER A 210 36.62 3.76 -4.86
N LYS A 211 36.89 3.72 -3.55
CA LYS A 211 36.69 4.87 -2.64
C LYS A 211 37.43 6.13 -3.13
N LYS A 212 38.60 5.97 -3.73
CA LYS A 212 39.41 7.10 -4.22
C LYS A 212 38.70 7.81 -5.37
N GLU A 213 38.08 7.06 -6.27
CA GLU A 213 37.27 7.62 -7.35
C GLU A 213 36.02 8.34 -6.83
N ALA A 214 35.32 7.75 -5.85
CA ALA A 214 34.15 8.37 -5.23
C ALA A 214 34.49 9.70 -4.53
N VAL A 215 35.59 9.75 -3.77
CA VAL A 215 36.07 10.97 -3.10
C VAL A 215 36.48 12.05 -4.12
N ASN A 216 37.16 11.66 -5.19
CA ASN A 216 37.55 12.60 -6.26
C ASN A 216 36.34 13.19 -7.00
N PHE A 217 35.25 12.43 -7.12
CA PHE A 217 33.99 12.91 -7.70
C PHE A 217 33.28 13.91 -6.78
N LYS A 218 33.18 13.60 -5.47
CA LYS A 218 32.57 14.49 -4.46
C LYS A 218 33.20 15.87 -4.35
N CYS A 219 34.50 15.99 -4.56
CA CYS A 219 35.18 17.30 -4.58
C CYS A 219 34.75 18.20 -5.76
N LYS A 220 33.93 17.71 -6.71
CA LYS A 220 33.53 18.45 -7.91
C LYS A 220 32.05 18.83 -8.00
N GLN A 221 31.13 18.24 -7.23
CA GLN A 221 29.70 18.58 -7.22
C GLN A 221 29.01 18.11 -5.92
N SER A 222 28.08 18.92 -5.38
CA SER A 222 27.24 18.59 -4.23
C SER A 222 25.94 17.89 -4.67
N ASP A 223 25.48 16.95 -3.85
CA ASP A 223 24.20 16.20 -3.94
C ASP A 223 24.22 14.82 -4.63
N THR A 224 25.24 13.97 -4.38
CA THR A 224 25.23 12.54 -4.76
C THR A 224 25.47 11.57 -3.59
N ILE A 225 24.76 10.44 -3.60
CA ILE A 225 24.93 9.31 -2.66
C ILE A 225 25.91 8.29 -3.26
N ASP A 226 26.92 7.89 -2.48
CA ASP A 226 27.97 6.96 -2.93
C ASP A 226 27.55 5.50 -2.77
N ILE A 227 27.88 4.67 -3.77
CA ILE A 227 28.04 3.23 -3.58
C ILE A 227 29.46 2.87 -4.01
N ILE A 228 30.21 2.34 -3.05
CA ILE A 228 31.60 1.91 -3.23
C ILE A 228 31.54 0.41 -3.51
N SER A 229 32.04 -0.01 -4.67
CA SER A 229 32.35 -1.42 -4.89
C SER A 229 33.48 -1.82 -3.95
N PHE A 230 33.29 -2.93 -3.23
CA PHE A 230 34.33 -3.46 -2.33
C PHE A 230 35.23 -4.40 -3.12
N ASP A 231 36.23 -3.81 -3.78
CA ASP A 231 37.30 -4.53 -4.46
C ASP A 231 38.00 -5.48 -3.46
N SER A 232 37.76 -6.78 -3.61
CA SER A 232 38.17 -7.83 -2.66
C SER A 232 39.64 -8.23 -2.79
N LYS A 233 40.46 -7.51 -3.58
CA LYS A 233 41.89 -7.79 -3.73
C LYS A 233 42.77 -7.45 -2.51
N LYS A 234 42.19 -7.34 -1.32
CA LYS A 234 42.91 -7.27 -0.05
C LYS A 234 42.18 -8.02 1.07
N ILE A 235 42.03 -9.34 0.92
CA ILE A 235 42.06 -10.29 2.04
C ILE A 235 42.91 -11.48 1.60
#